data_AF-A0A945AIL4-F1
#
_entry.id   AF-A0A945AIL4-F1
#
_cell.length_a   1.000
_cell.length_b   1.000
_cell.length_c   1.000
_cell.angle_alpha   90.00
_cell.angle_beta   90.00
_cell.angle_gamma   90.00
#
_symmetry.space_group_name_H-M   'P 1'
#
loop_
_entity.id
_entity.type
_entity.pdbx_description
1 polymer ?
#
loop_
_entity_poly.entity_id
_entity_poly.type
_entity_poly.pdbx_seq_one_letter_code
_entity_poly.pdbx_strand_id
1 'polypeptide(L)'
;MPKYYTSLYYHLVWATWRRYPLMVPNIQESIYKYVNFLCRQNGFELYAVNGIEDHIHVVTSLKPTTCISDVVKQLKGSSAHFCNNRLCHDGVFKWQQGYGAFTIDKRTLPTVVSYVKNQKQHHANNCLHPSLEI
;
A
#
# COMPACT_ATOMS: atom_id res chain seq x y z
N MET A 1 -18.90 -5.53 26.87
CA MET A 1 -18.64 -4.17 26.37
C MET A 1 -17.37 -4.19 25.53
N PRO A 2 -17.29 -3.47 24.39
CA PRO A 2 -16.02 -3.31 23.70
C PRO A 2 -15.06 -2.55 24.62
N LYS A 3 -13.84 -3.06 24.83
CA LYS A 3 -12.85 -2.46 25.74
C LYS A 3 -12.28 -1.13 25.25
N TYR A 4 -12.43 -0.81 23.97
CA TYR A 4 -11.96 0.44 23.33
C TYR A 4 -12.66 0.64 21.98
N TYR A 5 -12.84 1.91 21.59
CA TYR A 5 -13.32 2.32 20.27
C TYR A 5 -12.22 3.14 19.60
N THR A 6 -11.80 2.76 18.39
CA THR A 6 -10.70 3.43 17.68
C THR A 6 -11.04 3.63 16.21
N SER A 7 -10.54 4.71 15.63
CA SER A 7 -10.71 5.10 14.23
C SER A 7 -9.34 5.44 13.65
N LEU A 8 -8.54 4.40 13.38
CA LEU A 8 -7.12 4.54 13.02
C LEU A 8 -6.93 4.17 11.55
N TYR A 9 -7.24 5.10 10.66
CA TYR A 9 -7.08 4.93 9.21
C TYR A 9 -5.77 5.56 8.74
N TYR A 10 -5.09 4.84 7.85
CA TYR A 10 -3.82 5.27 7.30
C TYR A 10 -3.82 5.13 5.80
N HIS A 11 -3.24 6.12 5.13
CA HIS A 11 -2.72 5.99 3.79
C HIS A 11 -1.21 5.78 3.90
N LEU A 12 -0.78 4.60 3.48
CA LEU A 12 0.62 4.21 3.39
C LEU A 12 1.03 4.23 1.91
N VAL A 13 2.22 4.75 1.64
CA VAL A 13 2.74 4.82 0.27
C VAL A 13 4.24 4.56 0.27
N TRP A 14 4.72 3.78 -0.70
CA TRP A 14 6.16 3.56 -0.90
C TRP A 14 6.45 3.24 -2.36
N ALA A 15 7.66 3.57 -2.79
CA ALA A 15 8.14 3.31 -4.14
C ALA A 15 8.97 2.02 -4.24
N THR A 16 9.13 1.54 -5.46
CA THR A 16 10.13 0.56 -5.86
C THR A 16 11.55 1.14 -5.68
N TRP A 17 12.54 0.26 -5.68
CA TRP A 17 13.93 0.65 -5.58
C TRP A 17 14.30 1.64 -6.69
N ARG A 18 14.78 2.84 -6.30
CA ARG A 18 15.15 3.93 -7.22
C ARG A 18 14.04 4.32 -8.20
N ARG A 19 12.77 4.06 -7.88
CA ARG A 19 11.62 4.23 -8.78
C ARG A 19 11.75 3.47 -10.11
N TYR A 20 12.46 2.35 -10.14
CA TYR A 20 12.42 1.51 -11.32
C TYR A 20 10.99 0.97 -11.53
N PRO A 21 10.51 0.85 -12.79
CA PRO A 21 9.15 0.42 -13.09
C PRO A 21 8.98 -1.11 -12.89
N LEU A 22 9.12 -1.58 -11.65
CA LEU A 22 9.15 -3.00 -11.30
C LEU A 22 7.75 -3.60 -11.08
N MET A 23 6.72 -2.77 -10.90
CA MET A 23 5.33 -3.21 -10.76
C MET A 23 4.65 -3.36 -12.13
N VAL A 24 5.20 -4.22 -12.98
CA VAL A 24 4.54 -4.64 -14.22
C VAL A 24 3.21 -5.37 -13.91
N PRO A 25 2.23 -5.42 -14.84
CA PRO A 25 0.85 -5.80 -14.53
C PRO A 25 0.65 -7.11 -13.74
N ASN A 26 1.40 -8.17 -14.07
CA ASN A 26 1.34 -9.47 -13.38
C ASN A 26 1.90 -9.40 -11.95
N ILE A 27 2.98 -8.64 -11.73
CA ILE A 27 3.56 -8.39 -10.41
C ILE A 27 2.62 -7.51 -9.59
N GLN A 28 2.08 -6.45 -10.20
CA GLN A 28 1.15 -5.52 -9.59
C GLN A 28 -0.08 -6.22 -9.01
N GLU A 29 -0.79 -7.02 -9.82
CA GLU A 29 -1.96 -7.77 -9.39
C GLU A 29 -1.63 -8.73 -8.24
N SER A 30 -0.50 -9.41 -8.33
CA SER A 30 0.00 -10.33 -7.32
C SER A 30 0.31 -9.64 -5.99
N ILE A 31 0.98 -8.49 -6.03
CA ILE A 31 1.26 -7.67 -4.84
C ILE A 31 -0.05 -7.24 -4.18
N TYR A 32 -1.06 -6.83 -4.94
CA TYR A 32 -2.33 -6.35 -4.37
C TYR A 32 -3.09 -7.45 -3.64
N LYS A 33 -3.16 -8.64 -4.25
CA LYS A 33 -3.73 -9.83 -3.61
C LYS A 33 -2.97 -10.19 -2.35
N TYR A 34 -1.64 -10.11 -2.39
CA TYR A 34 -0.79 -10.46 -1.25
C TYR A 34 -0.87 -9.45 -0.10
N VAL A 35 -0.92 -8.14 -0.40
CA VAL A 35 -1.16 -7.09 0.60
C VAL A 35 -2.53 -7.28 1.26
N ASN A 36 -3.58 -7.56 0.49
CA ASN A 36 -4.90 -7.89 1.04
C ASN A 36 -4.86 -9.12 1.96
N PHE A 37 -4.15 -10.17 1.56
CA PHE A 37 -3.93 -11.34 2.40
C PHE A 37 -3.23 -10.98 3.72
N LEU A 38 -2.13 -10.23 3.67
CA LEU A 38 -1.39 -9.81 4.87
C LEU A 38 -2.22 -8.92 5.80
N CYS A 39 -2.99 -7.97 5.25
CA CYS A 39 -3.92 -7.15 6.05
C CYS A 39 -4.92 -8.03 6.79
N ARG A 40 -5.58 -8.95 6.09
CA ARG A 40 -6.54 -9.90 6.70
C ARG A 40 -5.90 -10.77 7.78
N GLN A 41 -4.71 -11.33 7.52
CA GLN A 41 -3.97 -12.14 8.49
C GLN A 41 -3.65 -11.39 9.78
N ASN A 42 -3.35 -10.10 9.69
CA ASN A 42 -3.08 -9.26 10.86
C ASN A 42 -4.36 -8.67 11.50
N GLY A 43 -5.53 -8.92 10.92
CA GLY A 43 -6.81 -8.34 11.35
C GLY A 43 -6.91 -6.84 11.09
N PHE A 44 -6.31 -6.37 10.00
CA PHE A 44 -6.45 -5.02 9.46
C PHE A 44 -7.52 -5.04 8.36
N GLU A 45 -8.36 -4.00 8.31
CA GLU A 45 -9.27 -3.79 7.20
C GLU A 45 -8.53 -3.06 6.08
N LEU A 46 -8.55 -3.61 4.87
CA LEU A 46 -7.99 -2.98 3.68
C LEU A 46 -9.11 -2.32 2.87
N TYR A 47 -9.06 -0.99 2.74
CA TYR A 47 -10.06 -0.22 2.03
C TYR A 47 -9.71 0.00 0.55
N ALA A 48 -8.43 0.19 0.26
CA ALA A 48 -7.93 0.33 -1.10
C ALA A 48 -6.46 -0.09 -1.19
N VAL A 49 -6.09 -0.69 -2.31
CA VAL A 49 -4.70 -0.89 -2.73
C VAL A 49 -4.63 -0.66 -4.22
N ASN A 50 -3.75 0.23 -4.65
CA ASN A 50 -3.46 0.46 -6.07
C ASN A 50 -2.12 1.21 -6.20
N GLY A 51 -1.73 1.56 -7.42
CA GLY A 51 -0.46 2.19 -7.72
C GLY A 51 -0.14 2.09 -9.21
N ILE A 52 1.04 2.61 -9.54
CA ILE A 52 1.61 2.59 -10.88
C ILE A 52 2.92 1.79 -10.87
N GLU A 53 3.65 1.79 -11.98
CA GLU A 53 4.82 0.94 -12.19
C GLU A 53 5.94 1.10 -11.14
N ASP A 54 6.04 2.26 -10.49
CA ASP A 54 7.13 2.59 -9.57
C ASP A 54 6.70 2.80 -8.10
N HIS A 55 5.40 2.78 -7.76
CA HIS A 55 4.96 2.93 -6.38
C HIS A 55 3.54 2.41 -6.11
N ILE A 56 3.26 2.17 -4.83
CA ILE A 56 2.00 1.61 -4.34
C ILE A 56 1.42 2.45 -3.20
N HIS A 57 0.10 2.56 -3.19
CA HIS A 57 -0.73 3.18 -2.16
C HIS A 57 -1.58 2.10 -1.48
N VAL A 58 -1.66 2.16 -0.16
CA VAL A 58 -2.45 1.26 0.67
C VAL A 58 -3.25 2.08 1.66
N VAL A 59 -4.57 1.95 1.63
CA VAL A 59 -5.49 2.56 2.59
C VAL A 59 -6.04 1.48 3.51
N THR A 60 -5.71 1.55 4.79
CA THR A 60 -6.03 0.48 5.75
C THR A 60 -6.33 1.02 7.15
N SER A 61 -7.12 0.28 7.94
CA SER A 61 -7.21 0.51 9.38
C SER A 61 -6.31 -0.44 10.16
N LEU A 62 -5.59 0.10 11.14
CA LEU A 62 -4.69 -0.69 11.99
C LEU A 62 -5.25 -0.85 13.41
N LYS A 63 -4.74 -1.86 14.12
CA LYS A 63 -5.03 -2.05 15.54
C LYS A 63 -4.26 -1.03 16.38
N PRO A 64 -4.80 -0.56 17.52
CA PRO A 64 -4.12 0.39 18.40
C PRO A 64 -2.81 -0.14 18.99
N THR A 65 -2.61 -1.46 18.99
CA THR A 65 -1.43 -2.13 19.52
C THR A 65 -0.31 -2.30 18.49
N THR A 66 -0.44 -1.71 17.31
CA THR A 66 0.47 -1.96 16.18
C THR A 66 1.36 -0.74 15.92
N CYS A 67 2.66 -0.97 15.73
CA CYS A 67 3.59 0.06 15.25
C CYS A 67 3.54 0.16 13.72
N ILE A 68 3.35 1.36 13.18
CA ILE A 68 3.22 1.59 11.72
C ILE A 68 4.48 1.11 10.98
N SER A 69 5.68 1.34 11.54
CA SER A 69 6.93 0.91 10.91
C SER A 69 7.01 -0.60 10.75
N ASP A 70 6.47 -1.36 11.71
CA ASP A 70 6.46 -2.83 11.65
C ASP A 70 5.47 -3.34 10.60
N VAL A 71 4.30 -2.70 10.49
CA VAL A 71 3.34 -3.01 9.41
C VAL A 71 3.97 -2.80 8.05
N VAL A 72 4.54 -1.62 7.83
CA VAL A 72 5.13 -1.28 6.52
C VAL A 72 6.31 -2.20 6.23
N LYS A 73 7.16 -2.50 7.21
CA LYS A 73 8.25 -3.48 7.08
C LYS A 73 7.72 -4.85 6.66
N GLN A 74 6.66 -5.34 7.30
CA GLN A 74 6.07 -6.64 6.99
C GLN A 74 5.44 -6.64 5.59
N LEU A 75 4.61 -5.64 5.25
CA LEU A 75 3.98 -5.54 3.94
C LEU A 75 5.02 -5.48 2.81
N LYS A 76 6.06 -4.65 2.96
CA LYS A 76 7.15 -4.51 1.98
C LYS A 76 7.99 -5.78 1.88
N GLY A 77 8.48 -6.29 3.01
CA GLY A 77 9.38 -7.44 3.04
C GLY A 77 8.73 -8.70 2.50
N SER A 78 7.53 -9.02 2.98
CA SER A 78 6.82 -10.24 2.59
C SER A 78 6.35 -10.18 1.14
N SER A 79 5.87 -9.03 0.64
CA SER A 79 5.48 -8.89 -0.78
C SER A 79 6.68 -8.99 -1.72
N ALA A 80 7.81 -8.37 -1.40
CA ALA A 80 9.03 -8.49 -2.21
C ALA A 80 9.56 -9.93 -2.23
N HIS A 81 9.58 -10.60 -1.07
CA HIS A 81 9.95 -12.00 -0.96
C HIS A 81 9.04 -12.91 -1.80
N PHE A 82 7.72 -12.68 -1.76
CA PHE A 82 6.77 -13.41 -2.59
C PHE A 82 7.05 -13.21 -4.09
N CYS A 83 7.25 -11.97 -4.54
CA CYS A 83 7.51 -11.66 -5.94
C CYS A 83 8.81 -12.32 -6.44
N ASN A 84 9.89 -12.23 -5.65
CA ASN A 84 11.19 -12.80 -6.02
C ASN A 84 11.18 -14.33 -6.10
N ASN A 85 10.39 -15.01 -5.26
CA ASN A 85 10.36 -16.47 -5.25
C ASN A 85 9.38 -17.09 -6.26
N ARG A 86 8.38 -16.33 -6.72
CA ARG A 86 7.26 -16.90 -7.50
C ARG A 86 7.07 -16.27 -8.88
N LEU A 87 7.52 -15.04 -9.09
CA LEU A 87 7.16 -14.25 -10.28
C LEU A 87 8.37 -13.73 -11.06
N CYS A 88 9.47 -13.43 -10.38
CA CYS A 88 10.65 -12.88 -11.04
C CYS A 88 11.60 -14.02 -11.42
N HIS A 89 11.71 -14.32 -12.72
CA HIS A 89 12.62 -15.36 -13.22
C HIS A 89 14.01 -14.80 -13.54
N ASP A 90 14.09 -13.56 -14.07
CA ASP A 90 15.35 -12.95 -14.54
C ASP A 90 15.70 -11.62 -13.84
N GLY A 91 15.04 -11.26 -12.74
CA GLY A 91 15.23 -9.98 -12.07
C GLY A 91 14.91 -10.00 -10.57
N VAL A 92 15.29 -8.93 -9.86
CA VAL A 92 15.02 -8.76 -8.43
C VAL A 92 14.02 -7.64 -8.21
N PHE A 93 12.85 -7.99 -7.70
CA PHE A 93 11.89 -7.04 -7.19
C PHE A 93 12.34 -6.50 -5.83
N LYS A 94 12.45 -5.18 -5.71
CA LYS A 94 12.88 -4.51 -4.48
C LYS A 94 12.11 -3.21 -4.26
N TRP A 95 11.70 -2.98 -3.02
CA TRP A 95 11.15 -1.70 -2.58
C TRP A 95 12.26 -0.74 -2.15
N GLN A 96 12.01 0.57 -2.19
CA GLN A 96 12.88 1.54 -1.53
C GLN A 96 12.88 1.34 0.00
N GLN A 97 13.83 1.96 0.71
CA GLN A 97 13.88 1.88 2.17
C GLN A 97 12.72 2.65 2.83
N GLY A 98 12.49 3.90 2.40
CA GLY A 98 11.49 4.80 2.97
C GLY A 98 10.03 4.45 2.67
N TYR A 99 9.13 5.15 3.34
CA TYR A 99 7.69 5.12 3.13
C TYR A 99 7.05 6.43 3.62
N GLY A 100 5.92 6.80 3.02
CA GLY A 100 5.00 7.81 3.55
C GLY A 100 3.91 7.12 4.38
N ALA A 101 3.47 7.78 5.45
CA ALA A 101 2.35 7.35 6.27
C ALA A 101 1.54 8.57 6.69
N PHE A 102 0.28 8.62 6.27
CA PHE A 102 -0.62 9.73 6.51
C PHE A 102 -1.86 9.23 7.25
N THR A 103 -2.28 9.93 8.29
CA THR A 103 -3.54 9.64 8.97
C THR A 103 -4.70 10.16 8.14
N ILE A 104 -5.82 9.43 8.18
CA ILE A 104 -7.06 9.80 7.49
C ILE A 104 -8.17 9.84 8.54
N ASP A 105 -8.97 10.89 8.53
CA ASP A 105 -10.18 10.91 9.34
C ASP A 105 -11.31 10.11 8.68
N LYS A 106 -12.31 9.71 9.47
CA LYS A 106 -13.40 8.86 8.99
C LYS A 106 -14.23 9.51 7.87
N ARG A 107 -14.31 10.84 7.81
CA ARG A 107 -15.12 11.57 6.81
C ARG A 107 -14.40 11.63 5.47
N THR A 108 -13.08 11.78 5.48
CA THR A 108 -12.26 11.85 4.25
C THR A 108 -11.88 10.46 3.71
N LEU A 109 -12.04 9.39 4.51
CA LEU A 109 -11.74 8.01 4.11
C LEU A 109 -12.34 7.62 2.75
N PRO A 110 -13.64 7.85 2.43
CA PRO A 110 -14.18 7.48 1.13
C PRO A 110 -13.49 8.21 -0.04
N THR A 111 -13.10 9.47 0.16
CA THR A 111 -12.40 10.27 -0.84
C THR A 111 -11.00 9.71 -1.11
N VAL A 112 -10.23 9.41 -0.07
CA VAL A 112 -8.88 8.84 -0.21
C VAL A 112 -8.93 7.44 -0.81
N VAL A 113 -9.93 6.63 -0.44
CA VAL A 113 -10.19 5.33 -1.05
C VAL A 113 -10.48 5.45 -2.54
N SER A 114 -11.31 6.42 -2.93
CA SER A 114 -11.62 6.68 -4.33
C SER A 114 -10.37 7.13 -5.10
N TYR A 115 -9.59 8.05 -4.52
CA TYR A 115 -8.32 8.51 -5.10
C TYR A 115 -7.38 7.34 -5.38
N VAL A 116 -7.10 6.51 -4.37
CA VAL A 116 -6.22 5.36 -4.52
C VAL A 116 -6.77 4.35 -5.53
N LYS A 117 -8.08 4.05 -5.52
CA LYS A 117 -8.67 3.13 -6.51
C LYS A 117 -8.48 3.60 -7.96
N ASN A 118 -8.42 4.91 -8.19
CA ASN A 118 -8.28 5.51 -9.51
C ASN A 118 -6.85 5.99 -9.82
N GLN A 119 -5.84 5.48 -9.11
CA GLN A 119 -4.48 6.02 -9.18
C GLN A 119 -3.88 6.00 -10.60
N LYS A 120 -4.15 4.94 -11.38
CA LYS A 120 -3.71 4.86 -12.79
C LYS A 120 -4.29 5.99 -13.63
N GLN A 121 -5.57 6.31 -13.43
CA GLN A 121 -6.24 7.39 -14.15
C GLN A 121 -5.73 8.75 -13.71
N HIS A 122 -5.44 8.96 -12.42
CA HIS A 122 -4.89 10.23 -11.92
C HIS A 122 -3.51 10.52 -12.51
N HIS A 123 -2.65 9.50 -12.61
CA HIS A 123 -1.34 9.61 -13.28
C HIS A 123 -1.49 9.87 -14.78
N ALA A 124 -2.36 9.14 -15.48
CA ALA A 124 -2.59 9.34 -16.91
C ALA A 124 -3.11 10.76 -17.26
N ASN A 125 -3.89 11.36 -16.36
CA ASN A 125 -4.50 12.67 -16.55
C ASN A 125 -3.73 13.83 -15.87
N ASN A 126 -2.58 13.55 -15.24
CA ASN A 126 -1.81 14.53 -14.46
C ASN A 126 -2.63 15.28 -13.38
N CYS A 127 -3.56 14.59 -12.71
CA CYS A 127 -4.43 15.17 -11.68
C CYS A 127 -4.17 14.56 -10.29
N LEU A 128 -2.89 14.47 -9.92
CA LEU A 128 -2.43 13.93 -8.65
C LEU A 128 -2.69 14.90 -7.49
N HIS A 129 -2.93 14.34 -6.30
CA HIS A 129 -3.01 15.11 -5.07
C HIS A 129 -1.62 15.14 -4.39
N PRO A 130 -0.89 16.27 -4.42
CA PRO A 130 0.54 16.28 -4.04
C PRO A 130 0.82 15.77 -2.63
N SER A 131 -0.09 16.00 -1.67
CA SER A 131 0.10 15.54 -0.29
C SER A 131 -0.14 14.04 -0.07
N LEU A 132 -0.58 13.31 -1.09
CA LEU A 132 -0.82 11.86 -1.05
C LEU A 132 0.19 11.11 -1.95
N GLU A 133 1.07 11.82 -2.64
CA GLU A 133 2.14 11.24 -3.45
C GLU A 133 3.48 11.28 -2.72
N ILE A 134 4.42 10.43 -3.13
CA ILE A 134 5.82 10.50 -2.70
C ILE A 134 6.74 10.60 -3.87
#